data_AF-A0A640UM29-F1
#
_entry.id   AF-A0A640UM29-F1
#
_cell.length_a   1.000
_cell.length_b   1.000
_cell.length_c   1.000
_cell.angle_alpha   90.00
_cell.angle_beta   90.00
_cell.angle_gamma   90.00
#
_symmetry.space_group_name_H-M   'P 1'
#
loop_
_entity.id
_entity.type
_entity.pdbx_description
1 polymer ?
#
loop_
_entity_poly.entity_id
_entity_poly.type
_entity_poly.pdbx_seq_one_letter_code
_entity_poly.pdbx_strand_id
1 'polypeptide(L)' 'MDAAVNHLRADGFDVRHEDLARLSPFVRHHVNMLGRYSFQLPELPGGLRPLRAPDSAEEV' A
#
# COMPACT_ATOMS: atom_id res chain seq x y z
N MET A 1 4.27 -2.32 -2.90
CA MET A 1 4.66 -0.98 -2.46
C MET A 1 5.13 -0.10 -3.62
N ASP A 2 5.97 -0.61 -4.53
CA ASP A 2 6.53 0.19 -5.64
C ASP A 2 5.49 0.91 -6.53
N ALA A 3 4.42 0.20 -6.92
CA ALA A 3 3.34 0.80 -7.74
C ALA A 3 2.68 2.03 -7.07
N ALA A 4 2.53 2.02 -5.74
CA ALA A 4 1.97 3.15 -5.00
C ALA A 4 2.94 4.33 -4.93
N VAL A 5 4.24 4.05 -4.76
CA VAL A 5 5.30 5.06 -4.75
C VAL A 5 5.41 5.76 -6.11
N ASN A 6 5.34 5.01 -7.21
CA ASN A 6 5.39 5.57 -8.56
C ASN A 6 4.16 6.45 -8.86
N HIS A 7 2.97 6.06 -8.39
CA HIS A 7 1.78 6.88 -8.51
C HIS A 7 1.93 8.20 -7.73
N LEU A 8 2.39 8.17 -6.47
CA LEU A 8 2.60 9.38 -5.68
C LEU A 8 3.60 10.34 -6.32
N ARG A 9 4.69 9.82 -6.91
CA ARG A 9 5.66 10.62 -7.66
C ARG A 9 5.05 11.25 -8.91
N ALA A 10 4.20 10.51 -9.62
CA ALA A 10 3.51 11.01 -10.81
C ALA A 10 2.51 12.12 -10.48
N ASP A 11 1.84 12.05 -9.32
CA ASP A 11 0.97 13.10 -8.78
C ASP A 11 1.74 14.33 -8.26
N GLY A 12 3.08 14.31 -8.28
CA GLY A 12 3.92 15.43 -7.85
C GLY A 12 4.17 15.50 -6.35
N PHE A 13 3.87 14.45 -5.59
CA PHE A 13 4.24 14.37 -4.17
C PHE A 13 5.75 14.18 -4.01
N ASP A 14 6.34 14.87 -3.03
CA ASP A 14 7.75 14.69 -2.68
C ASP A 14 7.94 13.36 -1.93
N VAL A 15 8.40 12.34 -2.65
CA VAL A 15 8.71 11.02 -2.08
C VAL A 15 10.21 10.92 -1.82
N ARG A 16 10.61 11.22 -0.59
CA ARG A 16 12.02 11.22 -0.16
C ARG A 16 12.56 9.79 -0.05
N HIS A 17 13.81 9.60 -0.46
CA HIS A 17 14.44 8.27 -0.46
C HIS A 17 14.60 7.69 0.96
N GLU A 18 14.77 8.55 1.96
CA GLU A 18 14.82 8.18 3.38
C GLU A 18 13.51 7.53 3.86
N ASP A 19 12.35 7.98 3.36
CA ASP A 19 11.06 7.42 3.71
C ASP A 19 10.80 6.08 3.01
N LEU A 20 11.31 5.92 1.78
CA LEU A 20 11.28 4.64 1.06
C LEU A 20 12.07 3.55 1.77
N ALA A 21 13.21 3.89 2.35
CA ALA A 21 14.00 2.94 3.15
C ALA A 21 13.25 2.46 4.40
N ARG A 22 12.31 3.26 4.92
CA ARG A 22 11.49 2.94 6.10
C ARG A 22 10.20 2.20 5.78
N LEU A 23 9.81 2.10 4.50
CA LEU A 23 8.57 1.48 4.04
C LEU A 23 8.56 -0.06 4.09
N SER A 24 9.55 -0.69 4.72
CA SER A 24 9.55 -2.15 4.92
C SER A 24 8.30 -2.57 5.69
N PRO A 25 7.52 -3.55 5.19
CA PRO A 25 6.33 -4.06 5.88
C PRO A 25 6.64 -4.71 7.24
N PHE A 26 7.92 -5.03 7.51
CA PHE A 26 8.39 -5.57 8.78
C PHE A 26 9.20 -4.57 9.62
N VAL A 27 9.35 -3.32 9.18
CA VAL A 27 10.08 -2.30 9.96
C VAL A 27 9.43 -2.02 11.31
N ARG A 28 8.11 -2.25 11.43
CA ARG A 28 7.40 -2.14 12.71
C ARG A 28 7.19 -3.53 13.32
N HIS A 29 7.72 -3.73 14.53
CA HIS A 29 7.57 -4.93 15.35
C HIS A 29 6.12 -5.34 15.68
N HIS A 30 5.13 -4.50 15.39
CA HIS A 30 3.73 -4.74 15.69
C HIS A 30 2.99 -5.54 14.60
N VAL A 31 3.58 -5.74 13.42
CA VAL A 31 2.99 -6.57 12.36
C VAL A 31 3.58 -7.98 12.45
N ASN A 32 2.88 -8.88 13.15
CA ASN A 32 3.27 -10.28 13.26
C ASN A 32 2.41 -11.15 12.34
N MET A 33 3.04 -11.87 11.41
CA MET A 33 2.36 -12.92 10.63
C MET A 33 2.46 -14.23 11.41
N LEU A 34 1.44 -14.56 12.20
CA LEU A 34 1.40 -15.79 12.99
C LEU A 34 0.60 -16.86 12.23
N GLY A 35 1.26 -17.98 11.91
CA GLY A 35 0.62 -19.12 11.26
C GLY A 35 0.47 -18.96 9.74
N ARG A 36 -0.38 -19.80 9.14
CA ARG A 36 -0.60 -19.86 7.70
C ARG A 36 -1.97 -19.29 7.36
N TYR A 37 -1.99 -18.18 6.64
CA TYR A 37 -3.22 -17.56 6.16
C TYR A 37 -3.51 -18.04 4.74
N SER A 38 -4.71 -18.59 4.54
CA SER A 38 -5.23 -18.97 3.23
C SER A 38 -6.37 -18.02 2.87
N PHE A 39 -6.27 -17.37 1.72
CA PHE A 39 -7.33 -16.53 1.18
C PHE A 39 -7.89 -17.20 -0.07
N GLN A 40 -9.21 -17.36 -0.15
CA GLN A 40 -9.88 -17.74 -1.39
C GLN A 40 -10.13 -16.47 -2.18
N LEU A 41 -9.46 -16.33 -3.32
CA LEU A 41 -9.63 -15.20 -4.22
C LEU A 41 -10.89 -15.43 -5.06
N PRO A 42 -11.94 -14.60 -4.95
CA PRO A 42 -13.09 -14.69 -5.86
C PRO A 42 -12.70 -14.21 -7.27
N GLU A 43 -13.54 -14.47 -8.26
CA GLU A 43 -13.33 -13.98 -9.62
C GLU A 43 -13.42 -12.44 -9.64
N LEU A 44 -12.25 -11.80 -9.64
CA LEU A 44 -12.07 -10.36 -9.70
C LEU A 44 -11.36 -10.03 -11.02
N PRO A 45 -11.56 -8.82 -11.58
CA PRO A 45 -10.94 -8.37 -12.84
C PRO A 45 -9.39 -8.28 -12.82
N GLY A 46 -8.72 -8.84 -11.80
CA GLY A 46 -7.26 -8.77 -11.63
C GLY A 46 -6.77 -7.35 -11.34
N GLY A 47 -5.46 -7.23 -11.09
CA GLY A 47 -4.80 -5.94 -10.93
C GLY A 47 -4.81 -5.36 -9.51
N LEU A 48 -4.22 -4.18 -9.38
CA LEU A 48 -4.12 -3.44 -8.12
C LEU A 48 -5.35 -2.54 -7.94
N ARG A 49 -5.85 -2.47 -6.72
CA ARG A 49 -6.87 -1.47 -6.36
C ARG A 49 -6.27 -0.06 -6.56
N PRO A 50 -7.02 0.88 -7.18
CA PRO A 50 -6.56 2.26 -7.30
C PRO A 50 -6.31 2.87 -5.92
N LEU A 51 -5.33 3.78 -5.83
CA LEU A 51 -5.05 4.52 -4.61
C LEU A 51 -6.23 5.44 -4.28
N ARG A 52 -6.56 5.56 -2.99
CA ARG A 52 -7.57 6.51 -2.50
C ARG A 52 -6.98 7.92 -2.54
N ALA A 53 -7.75 8.91 -3.01
CA ALA A 53 -7.35 10.30 -2.92
C ALA A 53 -7.44 10.80 -1.46
N PRO A 54 -6.46 11.59 -0.99
CA PRO A 54 -6.40 12.01 0.41
C PRO A 54 -7.57 12.91 0.83
N ASP A 55 -8.18 13.64 -0.12
CA ASP A 55 -9.34 14.52 0.10
C ASP A 55 -10.70 13.82 -0.11
N SER A 56 -10.71 12.54 -0.47
CA SER A 56 -11.97 11.80 -0.55
C SER A 56 -12.47 11.55 0.86
N ALA A 57 -13.52 12.28 1.25
CA ALA A 57 -14.21 12.13 2.52
C ALA A 57 -14.46 10.65 2.84
N GLU A 58 -14.20 10.28 4.09
CA GLU A 58 -14.44 8.95 4.61
C GLU A 58 -15.96 8.68 4.61
N GLU A 59 -16.49 8.10 3.54
CA GLU A 59 -17.84 7.53 3.59
C GLU A 59 -17.80 6.30 4.52
N VAL A 60 -18.42 6.49 5.68
CA VAL A 60 -18.60 5.53 6.79
C VAL A 60 -19.70 4.53 6.46
#